data_AF-A0A3D2W7X5-F1
#
_entry.id   AF-A0A3D2W7X5-F1
#
_cell.length_a   1.000
_cell.length_b   1.000
_cell.length_c   1.000
_cell.angle_alpha   90.00
_cell.angle_beta   90.00
_cell.angle_gamma   90.00
#
_symmetry.space_group_name_H-M   'P 1'
#
loop_
_entity.id
_entity.type
_entity.pdbx_description
1 polymer ?
#
loop_
_entity_poly.entity_id
_entity_poly.type
_entity_poly.pdbx_seq_one_letter_code
_entity_poly.pdbx_strand_id
1 'polypeptide(L)'
;MLEKLKNSIEPNRKLRIAEIVLLAVFVITALISFARGTAALNADPGEVTYQGTVELARDFDAEDYDEDSTMCDVIYTDGERKLIVSYPYEEYAELEQESITAYEYETSEETELFFDHENPTPQEVKSAYRQVMAEELMPVFNLGNALLILSLSLAIVLVFSTFFTTYEKCWFMSIMVLATIFAVIFPEESANGVNGIWIMLLYLLDTFLNILCELLISKQSRYNFLVSVAVEITEIAISLVLMYRFATMVVTLLFWLPIDIISYINWTKHKDEDEDELTKVRRLKGWQEVLVIAAIVVWTIGVGWLMSGLDISTDFFGGNRNLEVIIIYLDACASAVGIANGLFIFFRLREQWIAWYICALLEAIMNILAGQYVLLVLKLGYFTNTTYGYIKWSRYIKTHKEDDKSLL
;
A
#
# COMPACT_ATOMS: atom_id res chain seq x y z
N MET A 1 -13.03 29.35 8.88
CA MET A 1 -12.83 27.95 8.42
C MET A 1 -14.14 27.35 7.92
N LEU A 2 -15.21 27.34 8.72
CA LEU A 2 -16.54 26.82 8.34
C LEU A 2 -17.19 27.52 7.12
N GLU A 3 -17.04 28.83 6.95
CA GLU A 3 -17.54 29.53 5.75
C GLU A 3 -16.74 29.21 4.48
N LYS A 4 -15.42 29.08 4.58
CA LYS A 4 -14.57 28.64 3.47
C LYS A 4 -14.89 27.19 3.05
N LEU A 5 -15.13 26.30 4.02
CA LEU A 5 -15.62 24.94 3.79
C LEU A 5 -17.01 24.91 3.15
N LYS A 6 -17.95 25.77 3.58
CA LYS A 6 -19.28 25.84 2.94
C LYS A 6 -19.20 26.26 1.47
N ASN A 7 -18.25 27.13 1.13
CA ASN A 7 -18.03 27.58 -0.25
C ASN A 7 -17.28 26.56 -1.11
N SER A 8 -16.64 25.55 -0.51
CA SER A 8 -15.92 24.50 -1.24
C SER A 8 -16.74 23.26 -1.56
N ILE A 9 -17.90 23.09 -0.92
CA ILE A 9 -18.80 21.94 -1.13
C ILE A 9 -19.48 21.99 -2.50
N GLU A 10 -19.73 20.82 -3.11
CA GLU A 10 -20.32 20.65 -4.43
C GLU A 10 -21.49 21.60 -4.72
N PRO A 11 -21.32 22.63 -5.58
CA PRO A 11 -22.33 23.67 -5.77
C PRO A 11 -23.62 23.14 -6.42
N ASN A 12 -23.54 22.09 -7.23
CA ASN A 12 -24.71 21.50 -7.86
C ASN A 12 -25.51 20.67 -6.84
N ARG A 13 -26.66 21.20 -6.43
CA ARG A 13 -27.54 20.56 -5.44
C ARG A 13 -27.94 19.12 -5.80
N LYS A 14 -28.18 18.80 -7.07
CA LYS A 14 -28.57 17.43 -7.49
C LYS A 14 -27.39 16.47 -7.33
N LEU A 15 -26.21 16.88 -7.78
CA LEU A 15 -24.99 16.09 -7.67
C LEU A 15 -24.61 15.89 -6.20
N ARG A 16 -24.63 16.95 -5.39
CA ARG A 16 -24.39 16.90 -3.95
C ARG A 16 -25.29 15.90 -3.23
N ILE A 17 -26.58 15.89 -3.55
CA ILE A 17 -27.52 14.92 -2.95
C ILE A 17 -27.17 13.49 -3.39
N ALA A 18 -26.86 13.28 -4.67
CA ALA A 18 -26.46 11.96 -5.16
C ALA A 18 -25.16 11.47 -4.48
N GLU A 19 -24.16 12.31 -4.34
CA GLU A 19 -22.89 12.01 -3.66
C GLU A 19 -23.11 11.70 -2.17
N ILE A 20 -23.97 12.45 -1.47
CA ILE A 20 -24.31 12.18 -0.06
C ILE A 20 -25.03 10.83 0.09
N VAL A 21 -25.98 10.53 -0.80
CA VAL A 21 -26.69 9.25 -0.79
C VAL A 21 -25.70 8.11 -1.06
N LEU A 22 -24.82 8.26 -2.05
CA LEU A 22 -23.82 7.26 -2.38
C LEU A 22 -22.82 7.05 -1.23
N LEU A 23 -22.37 8.12 -0.59
CA LEU A 23 -21.53 8.07 0.60
C LEU A 23 -22.21 7.30 1.73
N ALA A 24 -23.49 7.60 2.00
CA ALA A 24 -24.26 6.87 3.01
C ALA A 24 -24.38 5.39 2.67
N VAL A 25 -24.62 5.04 1.41
CA VAL A 25 -24.65 3.64 0.94
C VAL A 25 -23.30 2.96 1.20
N PHE A 26 -22.17 3.55 0.80
CA PHE A 26 -20.85 2.97 1.03
C PHE A 26 -20.57 2.74 2.51
N VAL A 27 -20.86 3.72 3.37
CA VAL A 27 -20.66 3.58 4.82
C VAL A 27 -21.55 2.47 5.41
N ILE A 28 -22.83 2.44 5.04
CA ILE A 28 -23.77 1.41 5.53
C ILE A 28 -23.33 0.02 5.05
N THR A 29 -22.95 -0.13 3.78
CA THR A 29 -22.49 -1.41 3.25
C THR A 29 -21.18 -1.84 3.91
N ALA A 30 -20.23 -0.94 4.14
CA ALA A 30 -19.01 -1.25 4.89
C ALA A 30 -19.33 -1.76 6.31
N LEU A 31 -20.22 -1.07 7.04
CA LEU A 31 -20.65 -1.48 8.37
C LEU A 31 -21.34 -2.84 8.38
N ILE A 32 -22.18 -3.13 7.36
CA ILE A 32 -22.82 -4.44 7.21
C ILE A 32 -21.78 -5.52 6.93
N SER A 33 -20.78 -5.27 6.08
CA SER A 33 -19.70 -6.21 5.79
C SER A 33 -18.92 -6.54 7.06
N PHE A 34 -18.52 -5.53 7.85
CA PHE A 34 -17.84 -5.77 9.13
C PHE A 34 -18.73 -6.50 10.14
N ALA A 35 -20.00 -6.14 10.26
CA ALA A 35 -20.94 -6.81 11.16
C ALA A 35 -21.15 -8.29 10.78
N ARG A 36 -21.29 -8.59 9.47
CA ARG A 36 -21.43 -9.96 8.98
C ARG A 36 -20.14 -10.76 9.17
N GLY A 37 -18.99 -10.21 8.78
CA GLY A 37 -17.70 -10.87 8.94
C GLY A 37 -17.41 -11.18 10.41
N THR A 38 -17.63 -10.22 11.31
CA THR A 38 -17.41 -10.44 12.75
C THR A 38 -18.41 -11.40 13.38
N ALA A 39 -19.66 -11.43 12.92
CA ALA A 39 -20.64 -12.40 13.39
C ALA A 39 -20.28 -13.82 12.97
N ALA A 40 -19.91 -14.03 11.71
CA ALA A 40 -19.50 -15.34 11.18
C ALA A 40 -18.19 -15.83 11.80
N LEU A 41 -17.20 -14.95 11.97
CA LEU A 41 -15.92 -15.25 12.61
C LEU A 41 -16.06 -15.72 14.07
N ASN A 42 -17.10 -15.27 14.77
CA ASN A 42 -17.37 -15.63 16.17
C ASN A 42 -18.54 -16.62 16.31
N ALA A 43 -19.01 -17.20 15.20
CA ALA A 43 -20.04 -18.22 15.23
C ALA A 43 -19.55 -19.46 15.99
N ASP A 44 -20.51 -20.22 16.51
CA ASP A 44 -20.21 -21.51 17.14
C ASP A 44 -20.02 -22.54 16.02
N PRO A 45 -18.86 -23.24 15.94
CA PRO A 45 -18.64 -24.30 14.95
C PRO A 45 -19.62 -25.48 15.09
N GLY A 46 -20.35 -25.56 16.21
CA GLY A 46 -21.32 -26.61 16.46
C GLY A 46 -20.65 -27.95 16.79
N GLU A 47 -21.34 -29.05 16.52
CA GLU A 47 -20.75 -30.38 16.68
C GLU A 47 -19.75 -30.65 15.55
N VAL A 48 -18.58 -31.17 15.92
CA VAL A 48 -17.55 -31.61 14.98
C VAL A 48 -17.55 -33.12 14.85
N THR A 49 -17.45 -33.61 13.62
CA THR A 49 -17.46 -35.04 13.31
C THR A 49 -16.14 -35.44 12.65
N TYR A 50 -15.55 -36.53 13.14
CA TYR A 50 -14.29 -37.04 12.59
C TYR A 50 -14.53 -37.71 11.23
N GLN A 51 -13.76 -37.32 10.22
CA GLN A 51 -13.89 -37.82 8.85
C GLN A 51 -12.76 -38.78 8.44
N GLY A 52 -11.55 -38.61 8.99
CA GLY A 52 -10.43 -39.48 8.66
C GLY A 52 -9.07 -38.85 8.97
N THR A 53 -8.03 -39.44 8.37
CA THR A 53 -6.66 -38.91 8.43
C THR A 53 -6.14 -38.64 7.03
N VAL A 54 -5.33 -37.60 6.92
CA VAL A 54 -4.62 -37.22 5.70
C VAL A 54 -3.15 -36.98 6.05
N GLU A 55 -2.25 -37.39 5.16
CA GLU A 55 -0.83 -37.04 5.28
C GLU A 55 -0.61 -35.68 4.62
N LEU A 56 -0.08 -34.73 5.37
CA LEU A 56 0.27 -33.40 4.89
C LEU A 56 1.79 -33.26 4.83
N ALA A 57 2.32 -32.67 3.76
CA ALA A 57 3.75 -32.44 3.58
C ALA A 57 4.16 -31.09 4.16
N ARG A 58 5.32 -31.02 4.81
CA ARG A 58 5.87 -29.78 5.37
C ARG A 58 6.24 -28.79 4.27
N ASP A 59 5.81 -27.55 4.43
CA ASP A 59 6.13 -26.44 3.54
C ASP A 59 7.39 -25.73 4.02
N PHE A 60 8.55 -26.24 3.61
CA PHE A 60 9.86 -25.67 3.96
C PHE A 60 10.08 -24.26 3.42
N ASP A 61 9.38 -23.86 2.36
CA ASP A 61 9.56 -22.56 1.73
C ASP A 61 8.88 -21.44 2.54
N ALA A 62 7.93 -21.80 3.42
CA ALA A 62 7.19 -20.88 4.29
C ALA A 62 7.83 -20.69 5.68
N GLU A 63 8.97 -21.35 5.96
CA GLU A 63 9.64 -21.32 7.25
C GLU A 63 10.87 -20.42 7.22
N ASP A 64 10.90 -19.42 8.09
CA ASP A 64 12.00 -18.45 8.19
C ASP A 64 12.24 -18.09 9.66
N TYR A 65 12.75 -19.08 10.41
CA TYR A 65 12.97 -18.98 11.85
C TYR A 65 14.46 -19.01 12.20
N ASP A 66 14.85 -18.21 13.19
CA ASP A 66 16.21 -18.08 13.70
C ASP A 66 16.31 -18.35 15.21
N GLU A 67 17.53 -18.37 15.74
CA GLU A 67 17.79 -18.65 17.17
C GLU A 67 17.12 -17.67 18.15
N ASP A 68 16.69 -16.50 17.68
CA ASP A 68 15.97 -15.50 18.46
C ASP A 68 14.44 -15.73 18.46
N SER A 69 13.95 -16.64 17.61
CA SER A 69 12.53 -16.98 17.50
C SER A 69 12.04 -17.74 18.73
N THR A 70 10.89 -17.32 19.28
CA THR A 70 10.32 -17.97 20.48
C THR A 70 9.36 -19.10 20.17
N MET A 71 8.61 -18.97 19.07
CA MET A 71 7.68 -19.95 18.53
C MET A 71 7.82 -19.95 17.01
N CYS A 72 7.80 -21.14 16.41
CA CYS A 72 7.96 -21.41 14.99
C CYS A 72 6.69 -22.10 14.49
N ASP A 73 5.92 -21.44 13.63
CA ASP A 73 4.67 -21.95 13.07
C ASP A 73 4.96 -22.77 11.81
N VAL A 74 5.09 -24.08 11.97
CA VAL A 74 5.36 -25.00 10.86
C VAL A 74 4.06 -25.28 10.10
N ILE A 75 4.09 -25.07 8.78
CA ILE A 75 2.94 -25.26 7.91
C ILE A 75 3.06 -26.60 7.19
N TYR A 76 2.02 -27.42 7.25
CA TYR A 76 1.88 -28.65 6.51
C TYR A 76 0.71 -28.55 5.53
N THR A 77 0.91 -28.94 4.26
CA THR A 77 -0.09 -28.79 3.20
C THR A 77 -0.24 -30.02 2.30
N ASP A 78 -1.43 -30.19 1.72
CA ASP A 78 -1.74 -31.07 0.59
C ASP A 78 -2.82 -30.40 -0.29
N GLY A 79 -2.39 -29.69 -1.34
CA GLY A 79 -3.29 -28.88 -2.16
C GLY A 79 -3.84 -27.68 -1.39
N GLU A 80 -5.16 -27.64 -1.20
CA GLU A 80 -5.85 -26.58 -0.42
C GLU A 80 -5.92 -26.89 1.08
N ARG A 81 -5.53 -28.11 1.51
CA ARG A 81 -5.56 -28.53 2.90
C ARG A 81 -4.33 -28.00 3.62
N LYS A 82 -4.53 -27.41 4.80
CA LYS A 82 -3.47 -26.76 5.58
C LYS A 82 -3.62 -27.05 7.07
N LEU A 83 -2.51 -27.39 7.70
CA LEU A 83 -2.37 -27.48 9.16
C LEU A 83 -1.17 -26.64 9.59
N ILE A 84 -1.34 -25.80 10.61
CA ILE A 84 -0.23 -25.05 11.21
C ILE A 84 0.00 -25.58 12.62
N VAL A 85 1.24 -25.97 12.91
CA VAL A 85 1.65 -26.44 14.23
C VAL A 85 2.77 -25.56 14.76
N SER A 86 2.55 -24.96 15.93
CA SER A 86 3.52 -24.06 16.56
C SER A 86 4.48 -24.84 17.47
N TYR A 87 5.77 -24.76 17.19
CA TYR A 87 6.83 -25.38 17.99
C TYR A 87 7.70 -24.32 18.67
N PRO A 88 8.17 -24.51 19.91
CA PRO A 88 9.30 -23.74 20.43
C PRO A 88 10.52 -23.89 19.51
N TYR A 89 11.37 -22.87 19.39
CA TYR A 89 12.51 -22.92 18.47
C TYR A 89 13.46 -24.11 18.73
N GLU A 90 13.68 -24.47 19.99
CA GLU A 90 14.51 -25.64 20.34
C GLU A 90 13.94 -26.94 19.76
N GLU A 91 12.61 -27.10 19.75
CA GLU A 91 11.94 -28.28 19.19
C GLU A 91 11.89 -28.22 17.66
N TYR A 92 11.68 -27.03 17.09
CA TYR A 92 11.73 -26.78 15.65
C TYR A 92 13.10 -27.12 15.05
N ALA A 93 14.19 -26.71 15.71
CA ALA A 93 15.56 -26.94 15.24
C ALA A 93 15.94 -28.44 15.20
N GLU A 94 15.24 -29.27 15.97
CA GLU A 94 15.40 -30.72 16.01
C GLU A 94 14.35 -31.46 15.17
N LEU A 95 13.42 -30.75 14.52
CA LEU A 95 12.29 -31.34 13.80
C LEU A 95 12.73 -31.92 12.46
N GLU A 96 12.97 -33.24 12.42
CA GLU A 96 13.34 -34.00 11.21
C GLU A 96 12.13 -34.45 10.36
N GLN A 97 10.90 -34.29 10.86
CA GLN A 97 9.70 -34.76 10.15
C GLN A 97 9.39 -33.86 8.94
N GLU A 98 9.25 -34.49 7.76
CA GLU A 98 8.87 -33.85 6.50
C GLU A 98 7.36 -33.97 6.21
N SER A 99 6.62 -34.75 7.00
CA SER A 99 5.16 -34.90 6.90
C SER A 99 4.54 -35.11 8.26
N ILE A 100 3.23 -34.84 8.35
CA ILE A 100 2.42 -35.07 9.53
C ILE A 100 1.10 -35.75 9.17
N THR A 101 0.67 -36.69 10.00
CA THR A 101 -0.69 -37.25 9.93
C THR A 101 -1.66 -36.25 10.56
N ALA A 102 -2.46 -35.58 9.74
CA ALA A 102 -3.51 -34.69 10.19
C ALA A 102 -4.84 -35.44 10.35
N TYR A 103 -5.53 -35.18 11.46
CA TYR A 103 -6.86 -35.67 11.76
C TYR A 103 -7.90 -34.66 11.28
N GLU A 104 -8.75 -35.11 10.35
CA GLU A 104 -9.76 -34.30 9.67
C GLU A 104 -11.10 -34.36 10.41
N TYR A 105 -11.63 -33.18 10.72
CA TYR A 105 -12.93 -32.98 11.35
C TYR A 105 -13.77 -32.04 10.50
N GLU A 106 -15.06 -32.31 10.42
CA GLU A 106 -16.02 -31.47 9.71
C GLU A 106 -17.01 -30.87 10.72
N THR A 107 -17.22 -29.55 10.62
CA THR A 107 -18.22 -28.82 11.42
C THR A 107 -19.63 -29.04 10.89
N SER A 108 -20.63 -28.66 11.68
CA SER A 108 -22.04 -28.68 11.25
C SER A 108 -22.36 -27.77 10.05
N GLU A 109 -21.48 -26.84 9.70
CA GLU A 109 -21.59 -25.97 8.52
C GLU A 109 -20.65 -26.40 7.37
N GLU A 110 -20.23 -27.68 7.33
CA GLU A 110 -19.39 -28.26 6.26
C GLU A 110 -17.98 -27.60 6.17
N THR A 111 -17.49 -27.03 7.27
CA THR A 111 -16.11 -26.49 7.35
C THR A 111 -15.14 -27.59 7.75
N GLU A 112 -14.11 -27.82 6.94
CA GLU A 112 -13.03 -28.76 7.23
C GLU A 112 -12.01 -28.15 8.20
N LEU A 113 -11.67 -28.89 9.26
CA LEU A 113 -10.69 -28.54 10.27
C LEU A 113 -9.67 -29.67 10.43
N PHE A 114 -8.39 -29.31 10.55
CA PHE A 114 -7.28 -30.25 10.67
C PHE A 114 -6.58 -30.08 12.02
N PHE A 115 -6.19 -31.20 12.65
CA PHE A 115 -5.45 -31.23 13.91
C PHE A 115 -4.33 -32.26 13.86
N ASP A 116 -3.28 -32.08 14.66
CA ASP A 116 -2.16 -33.02 14.80
C ASP A 116 -2.46 -34.18 15.78
N HIS A 117 -3.65 -34.21 16.39
CA HIS A 117 -4.06 -35.22 17.37
C HIS A 117 -5.55 -35.56 17.32
N GLU A 118 -5.92 -36.73 17.85
CA GLU A 118 -7.31 -37.15 18.01
C GLU A 118 -7.99 -36.44 19.20
N ASN A 119 -9.28 -36.16 19.03
CA ASN A 119 -10.18 -35.58 20.04
C ASN A 119 -9.75 -34.17 20.49
N PRO A 120 -9.69 -33.19 19.56
CA PRO A 120 -9.35 -31.82 19.89
C PRO A 120 -10.34 -31.26 20.91
N THR A 121 -9.84 -30.42 21.80
CA THR A 121 -10.67 -29.73 22.80
C THR A 121 -11.61 -28.72 22.12
N PRO A 122 -12.74 -28.37 22.75
CA PRO A 122 -13.63 -27.34 22.20
C PRO A 122 -12.95 -25.98 21.98
N GLN A 123 -11.86 -25.69 22.70
CA GLN A 123 -11.08 -24.46 22.53
C GLN A 123 -10.23 -24.51 21.26
N GLU A 124 -9.56 -25.63 21.00
CA GLU A 124 -8.79 -25.86 19.77
C GLU A 124 -9.70 -25.84 18.54
N VAL A 125 -10.85 -26.52 18.61
CA VAL A 125 -11.86 -26.50 17.55
C VAL A 125 -12.30 -25.07 17.22
N LYS A 126 -12.60 -24.27 18.25
CA LYS A 126 -13.00 -22.87 18.06
C LYS A 126 -11.86 -22.02 17.48
N SER A 127 -10.62 -22.28 17.86
CA SER A 127 -9.46 -21.55 17.35
C SER A 127 -9.21 -21.87 15.87
N ALA A 128 -9.18 -23.16 15.51
CA ALA A 128 -9.02 -23.62 14.13
C ALA A 128 -10.16 -23.11 13.25
N TYR A 129 -11.41 -23.21 13.70
CA TYR A 129 -12.57 -22.64 12.99
C TYR A 129 -12.40 -21.15 12.75
N ARG A 130 -11.99 -20.38 13.77
CA ARG A 130 -11.79 -18.94 13.64
C ARG A 130 -10.70 -18.60 12.61
N GLN A 131 -9.66 -19.42 12.51
CA GLN A 131 -8.58 -19.23 11.54
C GLN A 131 -9.06 -19.48 10.10
N VAL A 132 -9.73 -20.61 9.86
CA VAL A 132 -10.33 -20.93 8.54
C VAL A 132 -11.33 -19.86 8.13
N MET A 133 -12.25 -19.49 9.03
CA MET A 133 -13.23 -18.43 8.76
C MET A 133 -12.57 -17.05 8.55
N ALA A 134 -11.43 -16.77 9.18
CA ALA A 134 -10.72 -15.51 8.95
C ALA A 134 -10.21 -15.43 7.50
N GLU A 135 -9.73 -16.55 6.95
CA GLU A 135 -9.26 -16.65 5.57
C GLU A 135 -10.44 -16.57 4.57
N GLU A 136 -11.50 -17.37 4.78
CA GLU A 136 -12.67 -17.37 3.91
C GLU A 136 -13.41 -16.03 3.87
N LEU A 137 -13.46 -15.33 5.01
CA LEU A 137 -14.13 -14.03 5.13
C LEU A 137 -13.24 -12.84 4.73
N MET A 138 -11.98 -13.06 4.33
CA MET A 138 -11.09 -11.98 3.88
C MET A 138 -11.73 -11.07 2.82
N PRO A 139 -12.39 -11.59 1.76
CA PRO A 139 -13.04 -10.73 0.76
C PRO A 139 -14.15 -9.85 1.35
N VAL A 140 -14.86 -10.32 2.38
CA VAL A 140 -15.92 -9.56 3.05
C VAL A 140 -15.32 -8.40 3.86
N PHE A 141 -14.26 -8.67 4.62
CA PHE A 141 -13.54 -7.64 5.37
C PHE A 141 -12.85 -6.64 4.43
N ASN A 142 -12.23 -7.11 3.36
CA ASN A 142 -11.58 -6.28 2.35
C ASN A 142 -12.59 -5.39 1.62
N LEU A 143 -13.79 -5.90 1.30
CA LEU A 143 -14.88 -5.08 0.79
C LEU A 143 -15.27 -3.98 1.78
N GLY A 144 -15.34 -4.31 3.08
CA GLY A 144 -15.59 -3.32 4.14
C GLY A 144 -14.54 -2.22 4.17
N ASN A 145 -13.26 -2.60 4.19
CA ASN A 145 -12.13 -1.67 4.17
C ASN A 145 -12.12 -0.79 2.91
N ALA A 146 -12.30 -1.40 1.73
CA ALA A 146 -12.30 -0.70 0.47
C ALA A 146 -13.46 0.30 0.35
N LEU A 147 -14.67 -0.07 0.79
CA LEU A 147 -15.81 0.84 0.81
C LEU A 147 -15.64 1.99 1.81
N LEU A 148 -14.98 1.75 2.94
CA LEU A 148 -14.63 2.80 3.89
C LEU A 148 -13.68 3.83 3.25
N ILE A 149 -12.60 3.36 2.61
CA ILE A 149 -11.64 4.22 1.90
C ILE A 149 -12.31 4.93 0.70
N LEU A 150 -13.19 4.26 -0.03
CA LEU A 150 -13.96 4.86 -1.12
C LEU A 150 -14.94 5.93 -0.61
N SER A 151 -15.54 5.72 0.56
CA SER A 151 -16.40 6.72 1.21
C SER A 151 -15.61 7.97 1.63
N LEU A 152 -14.38 7.78 2.14
CA LEU A 152 -13.47 8.88 2.46
C LEU A 152 -13.05 9.65 1.21
N SER A 153 -12.77 8.92 0.13
CA SER A 153 -12.45 9.49 -1.19
C SER A 153 -13.58 10.37 -1.72
N LEU A 154 -14.81 9.85 -1.66
CA LEU A 154 -16.00 10.60 -2.06
C LEU A 154 -16.26 11.80 -1.14
N ALA A 155 -16.00 11.67 0.17
CA ALA A 155 -16.14 12.76 1.12
C ALA A 155 -15.19 13.92 0.80
N ILE A 156 -13.94 13.63 0.43
CA ILE A 156 -12.98 14.66 -0.01
C ILE A 156 -13.49 15.38 -1.27
N VAL A 157 -13.92 14.62 -2.28
CA VAL A 157 -14.43 15.18 -3.53
C VAL A 157 -15.68 16.04 -3.28
N LEU A 158 -16.56 15.62 -2.37
CA LEU A 158 -17.78 16.35 -2.00
C LEU A 158 -17.45 17.66 -1.25
N VAL A 159 -16.56 17.61 -0.26
CA VAL A 159 -16.25 18.73 0.64
C VAL A 159 -15.35 19.78 -0.03
N PHE A 160 -14.42 19.33 -0.86
CA PHE A 160 -13.47 20.18 -1.59
C PHE A 160 -13.78 20.23 -3.08
N SER A 161 -15.05 20.09 -3.44
CA SER A 161 -15.51 20.01 -4.83
C SER A 161 -15.06 21.19 -5.69
N THR A 162 -15.08 22.43 -5.20
CA THR A 162 -14.65 23.58 -6.02
C THR A 162 -13.15 23.65 -6.22
N PHE A 163 -12.38 22.95 -5.39
CA PHE A 163 -10.92 22.88 -5.49
C PHE A 163 -10.48 21.94 -6.62
N PHE A 164 -11.29 20.93 -6.95
CA PHE A 164 -11.01 19.97 -8.01
C PHE A 164 -11.84 20.25 -9.27
N THR A 165 -11.19 20.16 -10.44
CA THR A 165 -11.88 20.16 -11.72
C THR A 165 -12.67 18.87 -11.91
N THR A 166 -13.66 18.86 -12.80
CA THR A 166 -14.41 17.64 -13.13
C THR A 166 -13.49 16.48 -13.57
N TYR A 167 -12.46 16.77 -14.36
CA TYR A 167 -11.47 15.76 -14.75
C TYR A 167 -10.75 15.17 -13.54
N GLU A 168 -10.23 16.00 -12.64
CA GLU A 168 -9.48 15.57 -11.44
C GLU A 168 -10.38 14.71 -10.53
N LYS A 169 -11.65 15.09 -10.35
CA LYS A 169 -12.64 14.30 -9.60
C LYS A 169 -12.90 12.93 -10.24
N CYS A 170 -13.18 12.91 -11.54
CA CYS A 170 -13.45 11.67 -12.27
C CYS A 170 -12.23 10.74 -12.25
N TRP A 171 -11.03 11.28 -12.47
CA TRP A 171 -9.78 10.53 -12.43
C TRP A 171 -9.55 9.93 -11.03
N PHE A 172 -9.61 10.75 -9.98
CA PHE A 172 -9.41 10.31 -8.60
C PHE A 172 -10.39 9.20 -8.22
N MET A 173 -11.70 9.41 -8.46
CA MET A 173 -12.71 8.40 -8.14
C MET A 173 -12.55 7.13 -8.98
N SER A 174 -12.11 7.22 -10.24
CA SER A 174 -11.90 6.03 -11.08
C SER A 174 -10.77 5.15 -10.55
N ILE A 175 -9.66 5.74 -10.11
CA ILE A 175 -8.56 5.00 -9.48
C ILE A 175 -9.03 4.35 -8.18
N MET A 176 -9.79 5.08 -7.34
CA MET A 176 -10.27 4.54 -6.06
C MET A 176 -11.29 3.41 -6.22
N VAL A 177 -12.17 3.48 -7.23
CA VAL A 177 -13.07 2.38 -7.58
C VAL A 177 -12.28 1.18 -8.10
N LEU A 178 -11.26 1.40 -8.93
CA LEU A 178 -10.42 0.31 -9.42
C LEU A 178 -9.67 -0.39 -8.29
N ALA A 179 -9.13 0.37 -7.33
CA ALA A 179 -8.47 -0.17 -6.13
C ALA A 179 -9.45 -1.00 -5.29
N THR A 180 -10.70 -0.55 -5.17
CA THR A 180 -11.77 -1.29 -4.49
C THR A 180 -12.05 -2.64 -5.16
N ILE A 181 -12.10 -2.67 -6.49
CA ILE A 181 -12.33 -3.90 -7.26
C ILE A 181 -11.15 -4.87 -7.05
N PHE A 182 -9.91 -4.38 -7.16
CA PHE A 182 -8.72 -5.21 -7.02
C PHE A 182 -8.57 -5.78 -5.60
N ALA A 183 -8.87 -5.00 -4.56
CA ALA A 183 -8.79 -5.47 -3.17
C ALA A 183 -9.76 -6.62 -2.84
N VAL A 184 -10.87 -6.76 -3.61
CA VAL A 184 -11.84 -7.84 -3.44
C VAL A 184 -11.52 -9.05 -4.31
N ILE A 185 -11.06 -8.82 -5.55
CA ILE A 185 -10.73 -9.91 -6.49
C ILE A 185 -9.38 -10.56 -6.16
N PHE A 186 -8.43 -9.77 -5.68
CA PHE A 186 -7.08 -10.19 -5.31
C PHE A 186 -6.82 -9.82 -3.84
N PRO A 187 -7.44 -10.53 -2.87
CA PRO A 187 -7.14 -10.34 -1.46
C PRO A 187 -5.66 -10.68 -1.20
N GLU A 188 -5.03 -9.91 -0.33
CA GLU A 188 -3.65 -10.18 0.09
C GLU A 188 -3.67 -11.33 1.10
N GLU A 189 -2.71 -12.23 0.98
CA GLU A 189 -2.46 -13.29 1.95
C GLU A 189 -1.80 -12.73 3.22
N SER A 190 -1.79 -13.52 4.28
CA SER A 190 -1.08 -13.15 5.51
C SER A 190 0.42 -13.31 5.31
N ALA A 191 1.20 -12.36 5.82
CA ALA A 191 2.66 -12.35 5.68
C ALA A 191 3.32 -11.79 6.95
N ASN A 192 4.48 -12.34 7.31
CA ASN A 192 5.31 -12.01 8.47
C ASN A 192 4.49 -11.95 9.77
N GLY A 193 3.60 -12.92 9.98
CA GLY A 193 2.71 -12.99 11.16
C GLY A 193 1.59 -11.93 11.20
N VAL A 194 1.39 -11.16 10.12
CA VAL A 194 0.32 -10.16 10.01
C VAL A 194 -0.77 -10.65 9.07
N ASN A 195 -2.02 -10.60 9.55
CA ASN A 195 -3.18 -11.03 8.76
C ASN A 195 -3.38 -10.16 7.50
N GLY A 196 -3.65 -10.80 6.37
CA GLY A 196 -3.85 -10.17 5.06
C GLY A 196 -4.90 -9.05 5.03
N ILE A 197 -5.91 -9.08 5.90
CA ILE A 197 -6.91 -8.01 6.05
C ILE A 197 -6.26 -6.68 6.46
N TRP A 198 -5.28 -6.72 7.37
CA TRP A 198 -4.56 -5.53 7.82
C TRP A 198 -3.59 -5.01 6.77
N ILE A 199 -2.90 -5.93 6.09
CA ILE A 199 -2.02 -5.59 4.97
C ILE A 199 -2.83 -4.90 3.86
N MET A 200 -3.99 -5.47 3.51
CA MET A 200 -4.89 -4.89 2.51
C MET A 200 -5.40 -3.50 2.91
N LEU A 201 -5.74 -3.29 4.19
CA LEU A 201 -6.13 -1.98 4.68
C LEU A 201 -5.00 -0.95 4.53
N LEU A 202 -3.76 -1.35 4.84
CA LEU A 202 -2.59 -0.49 4.65
C LEU A 202 -2.38 -0.15 3.17
N TYR A 203 -2.47 -1.11 2.26
CA TYR A 203 -2.37 -0.85 0.81
C TYR A 203 -3.45 0.08 0.29
N LEU A 204 -4.69 -0.08 0.75
CA LEU A 204 -5.81 0.78 0.35
C LEU A 204 -5.63 2.20 0.91
N LEU A 205 -5.17 2.32 2.15
CA LEU A 205 -4.85 3.60 2.78
C LEU A 205 -3.71 4.29 2.05
N ASP A 206 -2.64 3.55 1.76
CA ASP A 206 -1.48 4.00 0.99
C ASP A 206 -1.92 4.51 -0.38
N THR A 207 -2.65 3.67 -1.14
CA THR A 207 -3.20 4.04 -2.44
C THR A 207 -4.01 5.34 -2.37
N PHE A 208 -4.91 5.46 -1.39
CA PHE A 208 -5.72 6.67 -1.22
C PHE A 208 -4.87 7.92 -0.94
N LEU A 209 -3.96 7.84 0.04
CA LEU A 209 -3.13 8.97 0.46
C LEU A 209 -2.19 9.40 -0.66
N ASN A 210 -1.55 8.44 -1.32
CA ASN A 210 -0.60 8.68 -2.38
C ASN A 210 -1.25 9.29 -3.63
N ILE A 211 -2.37 8.73 -4.10
CA ILE A 211 -3.11 9.28 -5.24
C ILE A 211 -3.61 10.69 -4.94
N LEU A 212 -4.06 10.95 -3.71
CA LEU A 212 -4.45 12.30 -3.29
C LEU A 212 -3.25 13.25 -3.26
N CYS A 213 -2.13 12.85 -2.67
CA CYS A 213 -0.90 13.64 -2.59
C CYS A 213 -0.42 14.03 -3.99
N GLU A 214 -0.30 13.06 -4.88
CA GLU A 214 0.15 13.23 -6.26
C GLU A 214 -0.76 14.15 -7.06
N LEU A 215 -2.08 14.02 -6.89
CA LEU A 215 -3.04 14.94 -7.49
C LEU A 215 -2.81 16.37 -7.01
N LEU A 216 -2.54 16.59 -5.72
CA LEU A 216 -2.24 17.91 -5.16
C LEU A 216 -0.93 18.48 -5.70
N ILE A 217 0.12 17.66 -5.88
CA ILE A 217 1.39 18.08 -6.51
C ILE A 217 1.17 18.50 -7.96
N SER A 218 0.37 17.74 -8.72
CA SER A 218 0.05 18.07 -10.11
C SER A 218 -0.64 19.43 -10.22
N LYS A 219 -1.49 19.74 -9.23
CA LYS A 219 -2.14 21.04 -9.03
C LYS A 219 -1.22 22.15 -8.50
N GLN A 220 0.02 21.87 -8.14
CA GLN A 220 0.94 22.83 -7.49
C GLN A 220 0.46 23.30 -6.11
N SER A 221 -0.40 22.52 -5.45
CA SER A 221 -0.93 22.85 -4.13
C SER A 221 0.05 22.49 -3.05
N ARG A 222 0.45 23.46 -2.21
CA ARG A 222 1.32 23.21 -1.05
C ARG A 222 0.75 22.24 -0.01
N TYR A 223 -0.56 21.99 -0.01
CA TYR A 223 -1.17 21.03 0.91
C TYR A 223 -0.76 19.59 0.63
N ASN A 224 -0.16 19.33 -0.54
CA ASN A 224 0.45 18.04 -0.85
C ASN A 224 1.40 17.59 0.27
N PHE A 225 2.28 18.45 0.77
CA PHE A 225 3.26 18.07 1.80
C PHE A 225 2.63 17.65 3.13
N LEU A 226 1.42 18.15 3.44
CA LEU A 226 0.70 17.68 4.64
C LEU A 226 0.13 16.28 4.44
N VAL A 227 -0.39 15.99 3.24
CA VAL A 227 -0.86 14.65 2.88
C VAL A 227 0.33 13.69 2.73
N SER A 228 1.46 14.19 2.21
CA SER A 228 2.72 13.46 2.04
C SER A 228 3.23 12.92 3.37
N VAL A 229 3.20 13.69 4.46
CA VAL A 229 3.56 13.15 5.79
C VAL A 229 2.72 11.92 6.18
N ALA A 230 1.43 11.88 5.82
CA ALA A 230 0.59 10.71 6.07
C ALA A 230 0.93 9.54 5.14
N VAL A 231 1.28 9.83 3.88
CA VAL A 231 1.86 8.85 2.93
C VAL A 231 3.10 8.22 3.54
N GLU A 232 4.10 9.03 3.90
CA GLU A 232 5.39 8.56 4.41
C GLU A 232 5.23 7.67 5.66
N ILE A 233 4.33 8.04 6.58
CA ILE A 233 4.03 7.22 7.77
C ILE A 233 3.43 5.86 7.37
N THR A 234 2.53 5.86 6.38
CA THR A 234 1.89 4.63 5.90
C THR A 234 2.88 3.74 5.17
N GLU A 235 3.77 4.30 4.34
CA GLU A 235 4.82 3.55 3.65
C GLU A 235 5.84 2.95 4.61
N ILE A 236 6.23 3.67 5.67
CA ILE A 236 7.06 3.10 6.75
C ILE A 236 6.33 1.94 7.42
N ALA A 237 5.04 2.10 7.74
CA ALA A 237 4.26 1.03 8.38
C ALA A 237 4.18 -0.21 7.49
N ILE A 238 3.96 -0.06 6.19
CA ILE A 238 3.97 -1.16 5.21
C ILE A 238 5.36 -1.82 5.18
N SER A 239 6.43 -1.03 5.05
CA SER A 239 7.79 -1.57 4.96
C SER A 239 8.19 -2.38 6.20
N LEU A 240 7.72 -1.95 7.39
CA LEU A 240 7.93 -2.68 8.64
C LEU A 240 7.07 -3.95 8.74
N VAL A 241 5.78 -3.86 8.40
CA VAL A 241 4.85 -5.01 8.46
C VAL A 241 5.25 -6.09 7.46
N LEU A 242 5.76 -5.71 6.30
CA LEU A 242 6.15 -6.64 5.24
C LEU A 242 7.62 -7.04 5.30
N MET A 243 8.39 -6.45 6.23
CA MET A 243 9.85 -6.60 6.31
C MET A 243 10.52 -6.43 4.93
N TYR A 244 10.14 -5.38 4.23
CA TYR A 244 10.43 -5.23 2.81
C TYR A 244 10.69 -3.76 2.45
N ARG A 245 11.59 -3.51 1.49
CA ARG A 245 11.99 -2.16 1.02
C ARG A 245 12.63 -1.24 2.07
N PHE A 246 13.62 -1.76 2.78
CA PHE A 246 14.32 -1.01 3.84
C PHE A 246 15.08 0.22 3.35
N ALA A 247 15.62 0.23 2.13
CA ALA A 247 16.32 1.42 1.62
C ALA A 247 15.31 2.56 1.43
N THR A 248 14.15 2.26 0.85
CA THR A 248 13.04 3.22 0.74
C THR A 248 12.56 3.66 2.12
N MET A 249 12.32 2.74 3.05
CA MET A 249 11.89 3.07 4.43
C MET A 249 12.83 4.07 5.12
N VAL A 250 14.15 3.84 5.07
CA VAL A 250 15.14 4.72 5.69
C VAL A 250 15.17 6.09 5.02
N VAL A 251 15.08 6.14 3.70
CA VAL A 251 15.00 7.40 2.94
C VAL A 251 13.71 8.14 3.26
N THR A 252 12.58 7.44 3.37
CA THR A 252 11.30 8.02 3.78
C THR A 252 11.40 8.68 5.16
N LEU A 253 11.97 7.97 6.14
CA LEU A 253 12.13 8.46 7.50
C LEU A 253 13.10 9.65 7.61
N LEU A 254 14.29 9.53 7.01
CA LEU A 254 15.41 10.46 7.25
C LEU A 254 15.49 11.59 6.22
N PHE A 255 14.90 11.42 5.05
CA PHE A 255 14.93 12.41 3.98
C PHE A 255 13.54 12.98 3.68
N TRP A 256 12.53 12.16 3.38
CA TRP A 256 11.22 12.67 2.95
C TRP A 256 10.50 13.46 4.04
N LEU A 257 10.36 12.91 5.25
CA LEU A 257 9.69 13.63 6.34
C LEU A 257 10.30 15.03 6.62
N PRO A 258 11.64 15.20 6.73
CA PRO A 258 12.24 16.54 6.80
C PRO A 258 12.01 17.40 5.55
N ILE A 259 12.16 16.82 4.36
CA ILE A 259 12.03 17.54 3.09
C ILE A 259 10.60 18.05 2.88
N ASP A 260 9.57 17.33 3.27
CA ASP A 260 8.18 17.77 3.14
C ASP A 260 7.90 19.01 3.98
N ILE A 261 8.38 19.03 5.23
CA ILE A 261 8.25 20.18 6.12
C ILE A 261 8.97 21.39 5.52
N ILE A 262 10.21 21.20 5.07
CA ILE A 262 11.02 22.27 4.49
C ILE A 262 10.40 22.76 3.16
N SER A 263 9.87 21.84 2.35
CA SER A 263 9.22 22.14 1.08
C SER A 263 7.92 22.89 1.26
N TYR A 264 7.11 22.55 2.26
CA TYR A 264 5.91 23.30 2.62
C TYR A 264 6.22 24.77 2.93
N ILE A 265 7.28 25.01 3.70
CA ILE A 265 7.75 26.37 4.05
C ILE A 265 8.24 27.09 2.79
N ASN A 266 9.06 26.42 1.96
CA ASN A 266 9.62 27.02 0.75
C ASN A 266 8.55 27.36 -0.29
N TRP A 267 7.59 26.46 -0.53
CA TRP A 267 6.49 26.68 -1.45
C TRP A 267 5.56 27.79 -0.96
N THR A 268 5.29 27.86 0.34
CA THR A 268 4.51 28.96 0.94
C THR A 268 5.14 30.34 0.72
N LYS A 269 6.47 30.43 0.58
CA LYS A 269 7.19 31.68 0.28
C LYS A 269 7.16 32.07 -1.19
N HIS A 270 6.73 31.19 -2.09
CA HIS A 270 6.77 31.41 -3.53
C HIS A 270 5.43 31.14 -4.20
N LYS A 271 4.38 31.69 -3.61
CA LYS A 271 3.05 31.67 -4.19
C LYS A 271 3.02 32.35 -5.55
N ASP A 272 2.12 31.90 -6.39
CA ASP A 272 1.73 32.61 -7.59
C ASP A 272 1.06 33.96 -7.23
N GLU A 273 1.17 34.96 -8.12
CA GLU A 273 0.66 36.31 -7.88
C GLU A 273 -0.84 36.45 -8.19
N ASP A 274 -1.37 35.61 -9.10
CA ASP A 274 -2.77 35.62 -9.53
C ASP A 274 -3.60 34.55 -8.83
N GLU A 275 -3.02 33.38 -8.55
CA GLU A 275 -3.67 32.29 -7.80
C GLU A 275 -2.88 31.91 -6.53
N ASP A 276 -3.30 32.46 -5.39
CA ASP A 276 -2.70 32.25 -4.04
C ASP A 276 -2.53 30.77 -3.61
N GLU A 277 -3.20 29.85 -4.30
CA GLU A 277 -3.16 28.39 -4.08
C GLU A 277 -2.08 27.67 -4.89
N LEU A 278 -1.53 28.31 -5.94
CA LEU A 278 -0.49 27.77 -6.83
C LEU A 278 0.91 28.25 -6.43
N THR A 279 1.93 27.53 -6.89
CA THR A 279 3.34 27.82 -6.61
C THR A 279 4.15 27.89 -7.91
N LYS A 280 4.96 28.93 -8.09
CA LYS A 280 5.76 29.14 -9.32
C LYS A 280 6.75 27.99 -9.57
N VAL A 281 6.77 27.41 -10.78
CA VAL A 281 7.63 26.27 -11.18
C VAL A 281 8.64 26.64 -12.29
N ARG A 282 9.77 25.91 -12.39
CA ARG A 282 10.90 26.20 -13.29
C ARG A 282 11.51 24.94 -13.93
N ARG A 283 12.51 25.13 -14.81
CA ARG A 283 13.25 24.04 -15.51
C ARG A 283 14.71 23.95 -15.07
N LEU A 284 15.26 22.74 -15.05
CA LEU A 284 16.68 22.44 -14.78
C LEU A 284 17.61 22.87 -15.95
N LYS A 285 18.91 23.04 -15.66
CA LYS A 285 19.97 23.22 -16.69
C LYS A 285 20.66 21.88 -16.95
N GLY A 286 20.86 21.51 -18.23
CA GLY A 286 21.22 20.15 -18.65
C GLY A 286 22.53 19.53 -18.12
N TRP A 287 23.49 20.30 -17.61
CA TRP A 287 24.70 19.70 -17.00
C TRP A 287 24.43 19.09 -15.61
N GLN A 288 23.39 19.54 -14.92
CA GLN A 288 23.00 19.04 -13.60
C GLN A 288 22.38 17.63 -13.70
N GLU A 289 21.81 17.28 -14.85
CA GLU A 289 21.19 15.96 -15.10
C GLU A 289 22.22 14.84 -15.06
N VAL A 290 23.40 15.05 -15.66
CA VAL A 290 24.49 14.06 -15.69
C VAL A 290 24.98 13.74 -14.28
N LEU A 291 25.09 14.75 -13.41
CA LEU A 291 25.50 14.56 -12.02
C LEU A 291 24.45 13.80 -11.20
N VAL A 292 23.17 14.08 -11.41
CA VAL A 292 22.08 13.36 -10.74
C VAL A 292 22.09 11.89 -11.14
N ILE A 293 22.22 11.59 -12.44
CA ILE A 293 22.30 10.21 -12.92
C ILE A 293 23.51 9.48 -12.32
N ALA A 294 24.69 10.12 -12.31
CA ALA A 294 25.88 9.54 -11.70
C ALA A 294 25.69 9.26 -10.19
N ALA A 295 25.05 10.19 -9.46
CA ALA A 295 24.75 10.01 -8.04
C ALA A 295 23.78 8.85 -7.80
N ILE A 296 22.75 8.70 -8.63
CA ILE A 296 21.81 7.57 -8.56
C ILE A 296 22.57 6.25 -8.73
N VAL A 297 23.40 6.13 -9.76
CA VAL A 297 24.18 4.89 -10.01
C VAL A 297 25.09 4.54 -8.83
N VAL A 298 25.81 5.54 -8.29
CA VAL A 298 26.69 5.32 -7.13
C VAL A 298 25.90 4.89 -5.90
N TRP A 299 24.74 5.51 -5.64
CA TRP A 299 23.86 5.15 -4.54
C TRP A 299 23.32 3.73 -4.69
N THR A 300 22.79 3.40 -5.87
CA THR A 300 22.23 2.06 -6.15
C THR A 300 23.27 0.97 -5.91
N ILE A 301 24.50 1.16 -6.38
CA ILE A 301 25.57 0.19 -6.17
C ILE A 301 25.97 0.13 -4.69
N GLY A 302 26.20 1.28 -4.05
CA GLY A 302 26.71 1.35 -2.68
C GLY A 302 25.70 0.85 -1.64
N VAL A 303 24.47 1.36 -1.69
CA VAL A 303 23.39 0.95 -0.78
C VAL A 303 22.92 -0.46 -1.10
N GLY A 304 22.77 -0.82 -2.38
CA GLY A 304 22.39 -2.18 -2.76
C GLY A 304 23.41 -3.22 -2.27
N TRP A 305 24.71 -2.94 -2.40
CA TRP A 305 25.76 -3.81 -1.86
C TRP A 305 25.69 -3.92 -0.33
N LEU A 306 25.58 -2.79 0.37
CA LEU A 306 25.50 -2.77 1.83
C LEU A 306 24.30 -3.56 2.35
N MET A 307 23.13 -3.35 1.75
CA MET A 307 21.87 -3.99 2.13
C MET A 307 21.84 -5.47 1.76
N SER A 308 22.45 -5.87 0.63
CA SER A 308 22.55 -7.28 0.24
C SER A 308 23.41 -8.11 1.19
N GLY A 309 24.27 -7.45 1.99
CA GLY A 309 25.05 -8.10 3.05
C GLY A 309 24.29 -8.29 4.36
N LEU A 310 23.08 -7.74 4.48
CA LEU A 310 22.18 -7.99 5.61
C LEU A 310 21.33 -9.23 5.29
N ASP A 311 21.22 -10.14 6.26
CA ASP A 311 20.34 -11.30 6.15
C ASP A 311 18.94 -10.85 6.56
N ILE A 312 18.21 -10.28 5.60
CA ILE A 312 16.83 -9.84 5.80
C ILE A 312 15.98 -10.56 4.78
N SER A 313 15.19 -11.49 5.29
CA SER A 313 14.28 -12.37 4.59
C SER A 313 12.84 -11.85 4.72
N THR A 314 11.98 -12.30 3.82
CA THR A 314 10.56 -11.92 3.80
C THR A 314 9.74 -13.00 3.11
N ASP A 315 8.55 -13.26 3.63
CA ASP A 315 7.65 -14.32 3.14
C ASP A 315 7.28 -14.18 1.66
N PHE A 316 7.39 -12.98 1.08
CA PHE A 316 7.02 -12.71 -0.32
C PHE A 316 7.85 -13.44 -1.37
N PHE A 317 9.05 -13.93 -1.02
CA PHE A 317 9.98 -14.50 -1.99
C PHE A 317 10.29 -15.98 -1.77
N GLY A 318 9.65 -16.64 -0.80
CA GLY A 318 9.78 -18.08 -0.55
C GLY A 318 11.24 -18.55 -0.49
N GLY A 319 12.08 -17.84 0.27
CA GLY A 319 13.51 -18.14 0.41
C GLY A 319 14.38 -17.93 -0.84
N ASN A 320 13.87 -17.34 -1.92
CA ASN A 320 14.64 -17.13 -3.15
C ASN A 320 15.64 -15.96 -3.00
N ARG A 321 16.83 -16.30 -2.49
CA ARG A 321 17.92 -15.34 -2.27
C ARG A 321 18.28 -14.49 -3.48
N ASN A 322 18.23 -15.04 -4.70
CA ASN A 322 18.55 -14.26 -5.90
C ASN A 322 17.51 -13.18 -6.17
N LEU A 323 16.23 -13.49 -5.95
CA LEU A 323 15.13 -12.56 -6.13
C LEU A 323 15.16 -11.45 -5.09
N GLU A 324 15.43 -11.79 -3.83
CA GLU A 324 15.65 -10.81 -2.75
C GLU A 324 16.76 -9.82 -3.10
N VAL A 325 17.93 -10.31 -3.54
CA VAL A 325 19.05 -9.45 -3.91
C VAL A 325 18.67 -8.53 -5.07
N ILE A 326 18.00 -9.04 -6.10
CA ILE A 326 17.51 -8.21 -7.22
C ILE A 326 16.64 -7.07 -6.68
N ILE A 327 15.73 -7.39 -5.76
CA ILE A 327 14.79 -6.41 -5.24
C ILE A 327 15.47 -5.40 -4.32
N ILE A 328 16.46 -5.80 -3.52
CA ILE A 328 17.28 -4.88 -2.73
C ILE A 328 17.95 -3.83 -3.64
N TYR A 329 18.48 -4.23 -4.79
CA TYR A 329 19.07 -3.29 -5.75
C TYR A 329 18.01 -2.41 -6.44
N LEU A 330 16.82 -2.96 -6.75
CA LEU A 330 15.71 -2.17 -7.28
C LEU A 330 15.22 -1.13 -6.27
N ASP A 331 15.13 -1.50 -4.99
CA ASP A 331 14.75 -0.63 -3.87
C ASP A 331 15.80 0.47 -3.63
N ALA A 332 17.09 0.10 -3.67
CA ALA A 332 18.19 1.07 -3.61
C ALA A 332 18.15 2.06 -4.80
N CYS A 333 17.73 1.62 -5.98
CA CYS A 333 17.53 2.49 -7.14
C CYS A 333 16.30 3.39 -6.97
N ALA A 334 15.16 2.83 -6.57
CA ALA A 334 13.93 3.57 -6.33
C ALA A 334 14.12 4.65 -5.27
N SER A 335 14.75 4.33 -4.13
CA SER A 335 15.07 5.28 -3.07
C SER A 335 16.00 6.42 -3.54
N ALA A 336 17.01 6.13 -4.38
CA ALA A 336 17.88 7.16 -4.97
C ALA A 336 17.11 8.12 -5.90
N VAL A 337 16.25 7.55 -6.75
CA VAL A 337 15.38 8.31 -7.64
C VAL A 337 14.38 9.14 -6.83
N GLY A 338 13.85 8.59 -5.73
CA GLY A 338 13.00 9.28 -4.76
C GLY A 338 13.69 10.49 -4.13
N ILE A 339 14.96 10.36 -3.71
CA ILE A 339 15.75 11.51 -3.22
C ILE A 339 15.87 12.60 -4.28
N ALA A 340 16.22 12.22 -5.52
CA ALA A 340 16.31 13.17 -6.62
C ALA A 340 14.96 13.86 -6.87
N ASN A 341 13.87 13.10 -6.82
CA ASN A 341 12.51 13.62 -6.96
C ASN A 341 12.15 14.62 -5.87
N GLY A 342 12.36 14.28 -4.59
CA GLY A 342 12.10 15.18 -3.46
C GLY A 342 12.87 16.49 -3.55
N LEU A 343 14.13 16.45 -3.99
CA LEU A 343 14.91 17.66 -4.27
C LEU A 343 14.33 18.47 -5.44
N PHE A 344 13.89 17.81 -6.51
CA PHE A 344 13.26 18.49 -7.64
C PHE A 344 11.93 19.16 -7.25
N ILE A 345 11.11 18.51 -6.43
CA ILE A 345 9.89 19.08 -5.84
C ILE A 345 10.24 20.29 -4.96
N PHE A 346 11.20 20.14 -4.05
CA PHE A 346 11.66 21.23 -3.19
C PHE A 346 12.07 22.46 -4.00
N PHE A 347 12.80 22.27 -5.10
CA PHE A 347 13.23 23.34 -6.00
C PHE A 347 12.21 23.73 -7.08
N ARG A 348 11.02 23.13 -7.07
CA ARG A 348 9.89 23.39 -7.99
C ARG A 348 10.27 23.17 -9.45
N LEU A 349 11.00 22.10 -9.71
CA LEU A 349 11.50 21.72 -11.02
C LEU A 349 10.54 20.77 -11.70
N ARG A 350 10.14 21.07 -12.92
CA ARG A 350 9.24 20.21 -13.69
C ARG A 350 9.83 18.82 -13.97
N GLU A 351 11.15 18.71 -14.04
CA GLU A 351 11.82 17.44 -14.28
C GLU A 351 11.58 16.39 -13.17
N GLN A 352 10.98 16.78 -12.03
CA GLN A 352 10.46 15.86 -11.00
C GLN A 352 9.56 14.76 -11.57
N TRP A 353 8.70 15.10 -12.52
CA TRP A 353 7.82 14.13 -13.19
C TRP A 353 8.58 13.03 -13.95
N ILE A 354 9.81 13.28 -14.42
CA ILE A 354 10.63 12.25 -15.06
C ILE A 354 11.15 11.26 -14.01
N ALA A 355 11.60 11.77 -12.86
CA ALA A 355 12.00 10.93 -11.72
C ALA A 355 10.81 10.08 -11.25
N TRP A 356 9.61 10.65 -11.19
CA TRP A 356 8.41 9.91 -10.83
C TRP A 356 8.07 8.76 -11.78
N TYR A 357 8.20 8.94 -13.11
CA TYR A 357 8.01 7.84 -14.05
C TYR A 357 8.97 6.66 -13.78
N ILE A 358 10.22 6.97 -13.46
CA ILE A 358 11.25 5.95 -13.18
C ILE A 358 10.91 5.23 -11.87
N CYS A 359 10.58 5.99 -10.81
CA CYS A 359 10.21 5.44 -9.51
C CYS A 359 8.98 4.53 -9.61
N ALA A 360 7.92 5.01 -10.26
CA ALA A 360 6.68 4.23 -10.47
C ALA A 360 6.93 2.94 -11.26
N LEU A 361 7.86 2.95 -12.22
CA LEU A 361 8.24 1.75 -12.97
C LEU A 361 9.01 0.74 -12.12
N LEU A 362 10.01 1.21 -11.36
CA LEU A 362 10.79 0.35 -10.47
C LEU A 362 9.89 -0.30 -9.41
N GLU A 363 9.02 0.49 -8.78
CA GLU A 363 8.06 0.00 -7.79
C GLU A 363 7.01 -0.92 -8.40
N ALA A 364 6.56 -0.68 -9.63
CA ALA A 364 5.64 -1.60 -10.31
C ALA A 364 6.31 -2.96 -10.56
N ILE A 365 7.57 -2.98 -10.99
CA ILE A 365 8.33 -4.23 -11.16
C ILE A 365 8.45 -4.95 -9.81
N MET A 366 8.84 -4.23 -8.76
CA MET A 366 8.95 -4.79 -7.42
C MET A 366 7.62 -5.35 -6.90
N ASN A 367 6.50 -4.63 -7.08
CA ASN A 367 5.17 -5.10 -6.70
C ASN A 367 4.75 -6.35 -7.48
N ILE A 368 5.07 -6.45 -8.78
CA ILE A 368 4.78 -7.65 -9.59
C ILE A 368 5.58 -8.85 -9.05
N LEU A 369 6.86 -8.65 -8.75
CA LEU A 369 7.73 -9.71 -8.23
C LEU A 369 7.29 -10.17 -6.83
N ALA A 370 6.68 -9.28 -6.04
CA ALA A 370 6.14 -9.58 -4.72
C ALA A 370 4.66 -10.00 -4.71
N GLY A 371 4.01 -10.14 -5.88
CA GLY A 371 2.57 -10.51 -5.93
C GLY A 371 1.59 -9.44 -5.43
N GLN A 372 2.05 -8.21 -5.18
CA GLN A 372 1.27 -7.12 -4.60
C GLN A 372 0.40 -6.41 -5.64
N TYR A 373 -0.60 -7.11 -6.19
CA TYR A 373 -1.38 -6.65 -7.34
C TYR A 373 -2.21 -5.39 -7.07
N VAL A 374 -2.70 -5.21 -5.85
CA VAL A 374 -3.50 -4.02 -5.48
C VAL A 374 -2.67 -2.74 -5.61
N LEU A 375 -1.38 -2.78 -5.24
CA LEU A 375 -0.48 -1.64 -5.37
C LEU A 375 -0.16 -1.29 -6.84
N LEU A 376 -0.45 -2.16 -7.81
CA LEU A 376 -0.32 -1.81 -9.23
C LEU A 376 -1.37 -0.78 -9.67
N VAL A 377 -2.53 -0.74 -9.01
CA VAL A 377 -3.53 0.32 -9.23
C VAL A 377 -2.97 1.68 -8.83
N LEU A 378 -2.27 1.74 -7.70
CA LEU A 378 -1.53 2.92 -7.28
C LEU A 378 -0.50 3.34 -8.35
N LYS A 379 0.32 2.41 -8.86
CA LYS A 379 1.33 2.75 -9.88
C LYS A 379 0.70 3.19 -11.21
N LEU A 380 -0.43 2.61 -11.62
CA LEU A 380 -1.21 3.11 -12.75
C LEU A 380 -1.67 4.56 -12.53
N GLY A 381 -2.13 4.87 -11.33
CA GLY A 381 -2.44 6.23 -10.92
C GLY A 381 -1.23 7.16 -11.04
N TYR A 382 -0.06 6.75 -10.54
CA TYR A 382 1.17 7.52 -10.70
C TYR A 382 1.52 7.79 -12.16
N PHE A 383 1.50 6.79 -13.04
CA PHE A 383 1.80 6.98 -14.46
C PHE A 383 0.88 8.00 -15.12
N THR A 384 -0.42 7.90 -14.86
CA THR A 384 -1.41 8.79 -15.46
C THR A 384 -1.36 10.20 -14.87
N ASN A 385 -1.20 10.34 -13.54
CA ASN A 385 -1.05 11.63 -12.88
C ASN A 385 0.27 12.32 -13.23
N THR A 386 1.37 11.58 -13.33
CA THR A 386 2.67 12.11 -13.75
C THR A 386 2.57 12.75 -15.14
N THR A 387 1.86 12.09 -16.06
CA THR A 387 1.56 12.64 -17.38
C THR A 387 0.78 13.95 -17.29
N TYR A 388 -0.29 13.95 -16.48
CA TYR A 388 -1.12 15.12 -16.24
C TYR A 388 -0.33 16.30 -15.64
N GLY A 389 0.45 16.04 -14.59
CA GLY A 389 1.32 16.99 -13.92
C GLY A 389 2.37 17.59 -14.85
N TYR A 390 3.05 16.75 -15.65
CA TYR A 390 4.02 17.20 -16.64
C TYR A 390 3.41 18.18 -17.65
N ILE A 391 2.21 17.86 -18.17
CA ILE A 391 1.50 18.71 -19.13
C ILE A 391 1.09 20.03 -18.46
N LYS A 392 0.52 19.97 -17.26
CA LYS A 392 0.02 21.14 -16.52
C LYS A 392 1.14 22.10 -16.15
N TRP A 393 2.22 21.58 -15.56
CA TRP A 393 3.40 22.39 -15.23
C TRP A 393 4.08 22.94 -16.48
N SER A 394 4.12 22.18 -17.58
CA SER A 394 4.64 22.68 -18.86
C SER A 394 3.80 23.83 -19.43
N ARG A 395 2.47 23.77 -19.35
CA ARG A 395 1.57 24.85 -19.78
C ARG A 395 1.77 26.09 -18.93
N TYR A 396 1.78 25.94 -17.62
CA TYR A 396 2.02 27.03 -16.67
C TYR A 396 3.34 27.77 -16.94
N ILE A 397 4.44 27.03 -17.18
CA ILE A 397 5.75 27.64 -17.50
C ILE A 397 5.72 28.41 -18.82
N LYS A 398 4.89 28.01 -19.79
CA LYS A 398 4.80 28.70 -21.08
C LYS A 398 4.04 30.01 -20.96
N THR A 399 2.88 30.01 -20.30
CA THR A 399 2.03 31.20 -20.17
C THR A 399 2.74 32.31 -19.39
N HIS A 400 3.33 31.98 -18.24
CA HIS A 400 3.98 33.00 -17.39
C HIS A 400 5.31 33.51 -17.97
N LYS A 401 5.93 32.79 -18.92
CA LYS A 401 7.08 33.31 -19.69
C LYS A 401 6.68 34.31 -20.77
N GLU A 402 5.44 34.25 -21.25
CA GLU A 402 4.89 35.22 -22.20
C GLU A 402 4.47 36.50 -21.46
N ASP A 403 3.93 36.39 -20.25
CA ASP A 403 3.57 37.53 -19.40
C ASP A 403 4.80 38.36 -18.97
N ASP A 404 5.87 37.71 -18.52
CA ASP A 404 7.17 38.36 -18.20
C ASP A 404 7.82 39.07 -19.41
N LYS A 405 7.48 38.65 -20.63
CA LYS A 405 7.95 39.31 -21.87
C LYS A 405 7.02 40.42 -22.36
N SER A 406 5.76 40.43 -21.94
CA SER A 406 4.78 41.48 -22.29
C SER A 406 4.90 42.75 -21.43
N LEU A 407 5.66 42.65 -20.34
CA LEU A 407 5.95 43.74 -19.39
C LEU A 407 7.35 44.38 -19.60
N LEU A 408 8.08 43.96 -20.65
CA LEU A 408 9.29 44.61 -21.18
C LEU A 408 8.93 45.34 -22.47
#